data_AF-A0A075MRI2-F1
#
_entry.id   AF-A0A075MRI2-F1
#
_cell.length_a   1.000
_cell.length_b   1.000
_cell.length_c   1.000
_cell.angle_alpha   90.00
_cell.angle_beta   90.00
_cell.angle_gamma   90.00
#
_symmetry.space_group_name_H-M   'P 1'
#
loop_
_entity.id
_entity.type
_entity.pdbx_description
1 polymer ?
#
loop_
_entity_poly.entity_id
_entity_poly.type
_entity_poly.pdbx_seq_one_letter_code
_entity_poly.pdbx_strand_id
1 'polypeptide(L)'
;MTLTDDLAEKHEKDIELMQRMYLEAERQFVEFNFIVPYVDNDDQVYSPRLVSLLQVIGSQIDGILKILAGLLSIDVKRVTKKKQPAFTDYTQVIDRHGLLSVQQIRFKENGKVLTPFKFDSSHTTDWRKALNDTKHELPKGAYSGQYGHVVNSIAALAILHELVNTATHDDFRPYILNSKNWFDNGVSMRSLGLQKSHDFCRKKSQVFEYAMWFTLSELTPTLPEPSGH
;
A
#
# COMPACT_ATOMS: atom_id res chain seq x y z
N MET A 1 5.90 -29.76 -11.85
CA MET A 1 5.66 -29.05 -10.59
C MET A 1 7.01 -28.91 -9.92
N THR A 2 7.68 -27.80 -10.19
CA THR A 2 8.97 -27.48 -9.56
C THR A 2 8.70 -26.99 -8.14
N LEU A 3 9.66 -27.16 -7.22
CA LEU A 3 9.62 -26.66 -5.83
C LEU A 3 9.23 -25.16 -5.68
N THR A 4 9.20 -24.43 -6.79
CA THR A 4 8.95 -22.99 -6.92
C THR A 4 7.49 -22.63 -7.23
N ASP A 5 6.73 -23.52 -7.91
CA ASP A 5 5.27 -23.40 -8.11
C ASP A 5 4.55 -23.52 -6.76
N ASP A 6 5.03 -24.44 -5.91
CA ASP A 6 4.52 -24.72 -4.57
C ASP A 6 4.55 -23.50 -3.63
N LEU A 7 5.51 -22.57 -3.81
CA LEU A 7 5.66 -21.41 -2.92
C LEU A 7 4.64 -20.31 -3.22
N ALA A 8 4.35 -20.06 -4.50
CA ALA A 8 3.31 -19.11 -4.89
C ALA A 8 1.93 -19.65 -4.52
N GLU A 9 1.66 -20.93 -4.82
CA GLU A 9 0.41 -21.61 -4.47
C GLU A 9 0.17 -21.62 -2.95
N LYS A 10 1.22 -21.82 -2.16
CA LYS A 10 1.15 -21.76 -0.69
C LYS A 10 0.71 -20.38 -0.17
N HIS A 11 1.11 -19.30 -0.85
CA HIS A 11 0.83 -17.93 -0.41
C HIS A 11 -0.33 -17.27 -1.15
N GLU A 12 -0.90 -17.91 -2.18
CA GLU A 12 -1.93 -17.33 -3.05
C GLU A 12 -3.10 -16.73 -2.27
N LYS A 13 -3.70 -17.50 -1.34
CA LYS A 13 -4.82 -17.05 -0.51
C LYS A 13 -4.45 -15.88 0.40
N ASP A 14 -3.23 -15.88 0.94
CA ASP A 14 -2.74 -14.78 1.78
C ASP A 14 -2.54 -13.52 0.95
N ILE A 15 -1.99 -13.64 -0.27
CA ILE A 15 -1.78 -12.54 -1.21
C ILE A 15 -3.12 -11.94 -1.61
N GLU A 16 -4.09 -12.76 -2.00
CA GLU A 16 -5.44 -12.29 -2.36
C GLU A 16 -6.12 -11.56 -1.21
N LEU A 17 -6.05 -12.11 0.01
CA LEU A 17 -6.62 -11.48 1.19
C LEU A 17 -5.97 -10.11 1.45
N MET A 18 -4.64 -10.04 1.40
CA MET A 18 -3.90 -8.80 1.62
C MET A 18 -4.21 -7.77 0.53
N GLN A 19 -4.36 -8.18 -0.73
CA GLN A 19 -4.78 -7.29 -1.81
C GLN A 19 -6.17 -6.70 -1.58
N ARG A 20 -7.14 -7.51 -1.13
CA ARG A 20 -8.48 -7.01 -0.76
C ARG A 20 -8.42 -6.01 0.38
N MET A 21 -7.61 -6.29 1.40
CA MET A 21 -7.42 -5.38 2.54
C MET A 21 -6.73 -4.06 2.12
N TYR A 22 -5.80 -4.12 1.17
CA TYR A 22 -5.17 -2.93 0.59
C TYR A 22 -6.17 -2.07 -0.16
N LEU A 23 -6.99 -2.68 -1.04
CA LEU A 23 -8.02 -1.97 -1.79
C LEU A 23 -9.06 -1.31 -0.86
N GLU A 24 -9.39 -1.95 0.26
CA GLU A 24 -10.27 -1.37 1.27
C GLU A 24 -9.61 -0.18 1.99
N ALA A 25 -8.33 -0.28 2.35
CA ALA A 25 -7.59 0.84 2.95
C ALA A 25 -7.45 2.02 1.97
N GLU A 26 -7.20 1.73 0.69
CA GLU A 26 -7.18 2.71 -0.39
C GLU A 26 -8.55 3.39 -0.55
N ARG A 27 -9.64 2.63 -0.58
CA ARG A 27 -11.02 3.17 -0.63
C ARG A 27 -11.29 4.12 0.53
N GLN A 28 -11.01 3.70 1.77
CA GLN A 28 -11.22 4.52 2.96
C GLN A 28 -10.38 5.80 2.94
N PHE A 29 -9.14 5.71 2.46
CA PHE A 29 -8.28 6.88 2.31
C PHE A 29 -8.80 7.83 1.23
N VAL A 30 -9.29 7.33 0.11
CA VAL A 30 -9.92 8.14 -0.95
C VAL A 30 -11.17 8.85 -0.44
N GLU A 31 -12.00 8.18 0.35
CA GLU A 31 -13.17 8.78 1.00
C GLU A 31 -12.79 9.87 1.99
N PHE A 32 -11.73 9.66 2.76
CA PHE A 32 -11.19 10.69 3.64
C PHE A 32 -10.68 11.89 2.83
N ASN A 33 -9.90 11.62 1.79
CA ASN A 33 -9.31 12.62 0.90
C ASN A 33 -10.35 13.39 0.09
N PHE A 34 -11.53 12.81 -0.16
CA PHE A 34 -12.67 13.53 -0.74
C PHE A 34 -13.19 14.64 0.18
N ILE A 35 -13.13 14.44 1.49
CA ILE A 35 -13.59 15.42 2.49
C ILE A 35 -12.46 16.40 2.84
N VAL A 36 -11.23 15.91 2.94
CA VAL A 36 -10.02 16.68 3.28
C VAL A 36 -8.97 16.43 2.19
N PRO A 37 -8.96 17.21 1.10
CA PRO A 37 -8.08 16.98 -0.04
C PRO A 37 -6.60 17.13 0.33
N TYR A 38 -5.79 16.14 0.00
CA TYR A 38 -4.36 16.12 0.28
C TYR A 38 -3.60 17.25 -0.40
N VAL A 39 -4.03 17.64 -1.60
CA VAL A 39 -3.40 18.70 -2.39
C VAL A 39 -3.58 20.09 -1.77
N ASP A 40 -4.64 20.28 -0.98
CA ASP A 40 -5.03 21.56 -0.41
C ASP A 40 -4.68 21.66 1.09
N ASN A 41 -4.12 20.58 1.67
CA ASN A 41 -3.88 20.46 3.10
C ASN A 41 -2.42 20.09 3.40
N ASP A 42 -1.95 20.50 4.58
CA ASP A 42 -0.60 20.15 5.04
C ASP A 42 -0.51 18.66 5.41
N ASP A 43 0.68 18.08 5.24
CA ASP A 43 1.06 16.75 5.68
C ASP A 43 0.80 16.55 7.20
N GLN A 44 0.72 17.64 7.97
CA GLN A 44 0.46 17.68 9.41
C GLN A 44 -1.02 17.53 9.82
N VAL A 45 -1.97 17.48 8.87
CA VAL A 45 -3.40 17.35 9.22
C VAL A 45 -3.65 16.06 9.99
N TYR A 46 -4.24 16.20 11.17
CA TYR A 46 -4.58 15.10 12.07
C TYR A 46 -6.07 14.75 11.99
N SER A 47 -6.36 13.45 12.10
CA SER A 47 -7.72 12.97 12.32
C SER A 47 -7.69 11.62 13.05
N PRO A 48 -8.65 11.34 13.96
CA PRO A 48 -8.84 9.99 14.49
C PRO A 48 -9.02 8.93 13.40
N ARG A 49 -9.62 9.30 12.25
CA ARG A 49 -9.74 8.38 11.10
C ARG A 49 -8.38 8.05 10.48
N LEU A 50 -7.46 9.01 10.44
CA LEU A 50 -6.09 8.79 9.96
C LEU A 50 -5.29 7.89 10.91
N VAL A 51 -5.51 7.99 12.23
CA VAL A 51 -4.95 7.03 13.20
C VAL A 51 -5.40 5.61 12.90
N SER A 52 -6.71 5.40 12.74
CA SER A 52 -7.26 4.07 12.42
C SER A 52 -6.71 3.53 11.11
N LEU A 53 -6.64 4.37 10.07
CA LEU A 53 -6.03 4.00 8.79
C LEU A 53 -4.56 3.60 8.96
N LEU A 54 -3.76 4.42 9.64
CA LEU A 54 -2.34 4.15 9.86
C LEU A 54 -2.13 2.80 10.57
N GLN A 55 -2.94 2.49 11.57
CA GLN A 55 -2.86 1.22 12.31
C GLN A 55 -3.24 0.01 11.45
N VAL A 56 -4.27 0.13 10.63
CA VAL A 56 -4.69 -0.91 9.68
C VAL A 56 -3.60 -1.15 8.63
N ILE A 57 -3.14 -0.08 7.97
CA ILE A 57 -2.11 -0.14 6.93
C ILE A 57 -0.80 -0.70 7.49
N GLY A 58 -0.38 -0.24 8.66
CA GLY A 58 0.85 -0.71 9.31
C GLY A 58 0.84 -2.23 9.59
N SER A 59 -0.32 -2.77 9.98
CA SER A 59 -0.49 -4.21 10.19
C SER A 59 -0.43 -5.00 8.88
N GLN A 60 -0.99 -4.43 7.80
CA GLN A 60 -0.89 -5.03 6.45
C GLN A 60 0.55 -5.03 5.94
N ILE A 61 1.31 -3.94 6.14
CA ILE A 61 2.73 -3.88 5.78
C ILE A 61 3.53 -4.97 6.49
N ASP A 62 3.27 -5.20 7.79
CA ASP A 62 3.93 -6.26 8.56
C ASP A 62 3.61 -7.67 8.00
N GLY A 63 2.38 -7.88 7.54
CA GLY A 63 1.98 -9.15 6.93
C GLY A 63 2.61 -9.37 5.55
N ILE A 64 2.58 -8.35 4.69
CA ILE A 64 3.04 -8.49 3.31
C ILE A 64 4.57 -8.63 3.22
N LEU A 65 5.32 -8.01 4.13
CA LEU A 65 6.77 -8.22 4.24
C LEU A 65 7.12 -9.68 4.58
N LYS A 66 6.30 -10.35 5.39
CA LYS A 66 6.50 -11.78 5.71
C LYS A 66 6.20 -12.66 4.50
N ILE A 67 5.14 -12.35 3.75
CA ILE A 67 4.80 -13.04 2.50
C ILE A 67 5.94 -12.87 1.49
N LEU A 68 6.42 -11.63 1.30
CA LEU A 68 7.53 -11.32 0.41
C LEU A 68 8.80 -12.08 0.79
N ALA A 69 9.15 -12.11 2.08
CA ALA A 69 10.28 -12.92 2.56
C ALA A 69 10.09 -14.42 2.26
N GLY A 70 8.87 -14.94 2.41
CA GLY A 70 8.52 -16.32 2.06
C GLY A 70 8.71 -16.63 0.57
N LEU A 71 8.18 -15.78 -0.31
CA LEU A 71 8.33 -15.92 -1.77
C LEU A 71 9.80 -15.86 -2.21
N LEU A 72 10.60 -15.02 -1.56
CA LEU A 72 12.03 -14.88 -1.82
C LEU A 72 12.87 -15.96 -1.10
N SER A 73 12.25 -16.93 -0.43
CA SER A 73 12.92 -17.99 0.34
C SER A 73 13.90 -17.46 1.41
N ILE A 74 13.57 -16.32 2.01
CA ILE A 74 14.38 -15.67 3.05
C ILE A 74 13.88 -16.11 4.43
N ASP A 75 14.70 -16.89 5.13
CA ASP A 75 14.48 -17.20 6.54
C ASP A 75 15.05 -16.11 7.46
N VAL A 76 14.24 -15.08 7.73
CA VAL A 76 14.62 -13.96 8.60
C VAL A 76 14.97 -14.42 10.02
N LYS A 77 14.33 -15.47 10.54
CA LYS A 77 14.62 -16.01 11.89
C LYS A 77 16.04 -16.55 11.95
N ARG A 78 16.43 -17.31 10.93
CA ARG A 78 17.79 -17.86 10.81
C ARG A 78 18.82 -16.76 10.61
N VAL A 79 18.54 -15.77 9.75
CA VAL A 79 19.48 -14.67 9.46
C VAL A 79 19.73 -13.81 10.70
N THR A 80 18.67 -13.44 11.42
CA THR A 80 18.77 -12.54 12.59
C THR A 80 19.00 -13.27 13.91
N LYS A 81 18.94 -14.61 13.92
CA LYS A 81 19.00 -15.46 15.12
C LYS A 81 17.93 -15.11 16.17
N LYS A 82 16.78 -14.58 15.74
CA LYS A 82 15.64 -14.22 16.59
C LYS A 82 14.49 -15.21 16.42
N LYS A 83 13.89 -15.63 17.55
CA LYS A 83 12.70 -16.50 17.54
C LYS A 83 11.48 -15.81 16.94
N GLN A 84 11.34 -14.51 17.21
CA GLN A 84 10.27 -13.64 16.71
C GLN A 84 10.89 -12.36 16.13
N PRO A 85 11.23 -12.35 14.83
CA PRO A 85 11.78 -11.16 14.18
C PRO A 85 10.72 -10.06 14.14
N ALA A 86 11.15 -8.83 14.41
CA ALA A 86 10.33 -7.63 14.35
C ALA A 86 10.33 -7.03 12.94
N PHE A 87 9.50 -6.01 12.69
CA PHE A 87 9.45 -5.30 11.40
C PHE A 87 10.82 -4.84 10.90
N THR A 88 11.65 -4.27 11.78
CA THR A 88 13.00 -3.81 11.44
C THR A 88 13.90 -4.95 10.96
N ASP A 89 13.73 -6.15 11.51
CA ASP A 89 14.47 -7.34 11.07
C ASP A 89 14.11 -7.74 9.64
N TYR A 90 12.81 -7.72 9.28
CA TYR A 90 12.37 -8.02 7.91
C TYR A 90 12.87 -6.97 6.92
N THR A 91 12.70 -5.69 7.24
CA THR A 91 13.12 -4.59 6.36
C THR A 91 14.63 -4.55 6.18
N GLN A 92 15.43 -4.81 7.20
CA GLN A 92 16.90 -4.87 7.07
C GLN A 92 17.35 -6.03 6.18
N VAL A 93 16.74 -7.21 6.34
CA VAL A 93 17.14 -8.39 5.55
C VAL A 93 16.72 -8.24 4.09
N ILE A 94 15.49 -7.77 3.83
CA ILE A 94 14.97 -7.55 2.48
C ILE A 94 15.72 -6.40 1.79
N ASP A 95 15.99 -5.31 2.51
CA ASP A 95 16.65 -4.12 1.96
C ASP A 95 18.18 -4.20 1.95
N ARG A 96 18.78 -5.38 2.22
CA ARG A 96 20.25 -5.54 2.28
C ARG A 96 20.98 -5.05 1.04
N HIS A 97 20.32 -5.13 -0.11
CA HIS A 97 20.83 -4.69 -1.42
C HIS A 97 20.07 -3.46 -1.96
N GLY A 98 19.37 -2.74 -1.08
CA GLY A 98 18.68 -1.48 -1.39
C GLY A 98 17.35 -1.63 -2.11
N LEU A 99 16.72 -2.81 -2.12
CA LEU A 99 15.47 -3.04 -2.83
C LEU A 99 14.35 -2.08 -2.42
N LEU A 100 14.14 -1.88 -1.12
CA LEU A 100 13.08 -1.03 -0.59
C LEU A 100 13.49 0.44 -0.63
N SER A 101 14.72 0.76 -0.26
CA SER A 101 15.21 2.14 -0.15
C SER A 101 15.31 2.89 -1.48
N VAL A 102 15.41 2.19 -2.62
CA VAL A 102 15.33 2.82 -3.95
C VAL A 102 13.91 3.08 -4.44
N GLN A 103 12.89 2.56 -3.76
CA GLN A 103 11.51 2.68 -4.22
C GLN A 103 10.96 4.08 -3.96
N GLN A 104 10.34 4.63 -4.99
CA GLN A 104 9.72 5.94 -4.95
C GLN A 104 8.43 5.95 -5.74
N ILE A 105 7.52 6.81 -5.31
CA ILE A 105 6.27 7.09 -6.01
C ILE A 105 6.29 8.55 -6.45
N ARG A 106 6.04 8.79 -7.74
CA ARG A 106 5.93 10.14 -8.29
C ARG A 106 4.49 10.46 -8.65
N PHE A 107 3.98 11.54 -8.08
CA PHE A 107 2.70 12.12 -8.47
C PHE A 107 2.83 12.84 -9.81
N LYS A 108 1.93 12.52 -10.75
CA LYS A 108 1.95 13.12 -12.09
C LYS A 108 1.56 14.60 -12.10
N GLU A 109 0.69 15.00 -11.19
CA GLU A 109 0.02 16.31 -11.22
C GLU A 109 0.89 17.44 -10.69
N ASN A 110 1.59 17.19 -9.59
CA ASN A 110 2.41 18.19 -8.90
C ASN A 110 3.91 17.81 -8.85
N GLY A 111 4.29 16.66 -9.42
CA GLY A 111 5.66 16.17 -9.39
C GLY A 111 6.16 15.79 -7.99
N LYS A 112 5.30 15.77 -6.96
CA LYS A 112 5.67 15.36 -5.60
C LYS A 112 6.20 13.92 -5.66
N VAL A 113 7.29 13.68 -4.95
CA VAL A 113 7.90 12.35 -4.84
C VAL A 113 7.75 11.88 -3.40
N LEU A 114 7.19 10.68 -3.23
CA LEU A 114 7.19 9.97 -1.96
C LEU A 114 8.32 8.95 -1.96
N THR A 115 9.00 8.86 -0.83
CA THR A 115 10.06 7.87 -0.56
C THR A 115 9.67 7.08 0.69
N PRO A 116 8.75 6.11 0.58
CA PRO A 116 8.11 5.49 1.74
C PRO A 116 9.07 4.67 2.62
N PHE A 117 10.18 4.21 2.03
CA PHE A 117 11.25 3.46 2.69
C PHE A 117 12.50 4.32 2.89
N LYS A 118 12.31 5.60 3.20
CA LYS A 118 13.39 6.45 3.69
C LYS A 118 13.71 6.05 5.14
N PHE A 119 14.71 5.18 5.28
CA PHE A 119 15.17 4.68 6.57
C PHE A 119 16.09 5.69 7.26
N ASP A 120 15.97 5.78 8.59
CA ASP A 120 16.94 6.47 9.45
C ASP A 120 18.08 5.54 9.89
N SER A 121 18.94 6.02 10.79
CA SER A 121 20.06 5.24 11.33
C SER A 121 19.65 3.98 12.11
N SER A 122 18.40 3.88 12.56
CA SER A 122 17.83 2.70 13.22
C SER A 122 17.13 1.74 12.26
N HIS A 123 17.22 2.02 10.95
CA HIS A 123 16.50 1.31 9.89
C HIS A 123 14.97 1.36 10.07
N THR A 124 14.45 2.49 10.54
CA THR A 124 13.01 2.72 10.66
C THR A 124 12.57 3.90 9.81
N THR A 125 11.30 3.91 9.41
CA THR A 125 10.70 4.98 8.60
C THR A 125 9.88 5.92 9.48
N ASP A 126 9.69 7.15 9.03
CA ASP A 126 8.93 8.15 9.79
C ASP A 126 7.48 7.71 10.05
N TRP A 127 6.82 7.11 9.04
CA TRP A 127 5.47 6.57 9.22
C TRP A 127 5.42 5.37 10.19
N ARG A 128 6.52 4.61 10.32
CA ARG A 128 6.59 3.50 11.30
C ARG A 128 6.77 4.02 12.72
N LYS A 129 7.55 5.09 12.92
CA LYS A 129 7.64 5.76 14.22
C LYS A 129 6.26 6.27 14.63
N ALA A 130 5.59 7.01 13.74
CA ALA A 130 4.24 7.49 13.97
C ALA A 130 3.25 6.37 14.34
N LEU A 131 3.31 5.23 13.62
CA LEU A 131 2.52 4.05 13.97
C LEU A 131 2.80 3.55 15.39
N ASN A 132 4.06 3.45 15.79
CA ASN A 132 4.42 3.01 17.13
C ASN A 132 3.93 4.01 18.20
N ASP A 133 4.03 5.31 17.95
CA ASP A 133 3.56 6.35 18.86
C ASP A 133 2.04 6.24 19.09
N THR A 134 1.26 6.01 18.02
CA THR A 134 -0.21 5.81 18.15
C THR A 134 -0.58 4.59 19.00
N LYS A 135 0.34 3.63 19.18
CA LYS A 135 0.14 2.41 19.97
C LYS A 135 0.63 2.54 21.41
N HIS A 136 1.72 3.28 21.63
CA HIS A 136 2.47 3.21 22.88
C HIS A 136 2.51 4.54 23.67
N GLU A 137 2.16 5.67 23.04
CA GLU A 137 2.31 7.00 23.66
C GLU A 137 0.98 7.72 23.93
N LEU A 138 -0.10 6.97 24.15
CA LEU A 138 -1.41 7.57 24.40
C LEU A 138 -1.44 8.42 25.70
N PRO A 139 -2.12 9.58 25.69
CA PRO A 139 -2.94 10.12 24.60
C PRO A 139 -2.16 10.92 23.55
N LYS A 140 -0.92 11.34 23.83
CA LYS A 140 -0.13 12.24 22.96
C LYS A 140 0.16 11.64 21.59
N GLY A 141 0.47 10.35 21.54
CA GLY A 141 0.76 9.61 20.31
C GLY A 141 -0.42 9.51 19.35
N ALA A 142 -1.65 9.82 19.77
CA ALA A 142 -2.78 9.90 18.84
C ALA A 142 -2.53 10.96 17.75
N TYR A 143 -1.89 12.08 18.08
CA TYR A 143 -1.58 13.15 17.12
C TYR A 143 -0.57 12.73 16.03
N SER A 144 0.11 11.60 16.18
CA SER A 144 0.98 11.03 15.14
C SER A 144 0.19 10.41 13.98
N GLY A 145 -1.14 10.28 14.07
CA GLY A 145 -2.00 9.91 12.94
C GLY A 145 -2.20 11.06 11.95
N GLN A 146 -1.12 11.53 11.34
CA GLN A 146 -1.13 12.65 10.41
C GLN A 146 -1.22 12.19 8.95
N TYR A 147 -1.69 13.10 8.10
CA TYR A 147 -1.93 12.89 6.68
C TYR A 147 -0.70 12.36 5.95
N GLY A 148 0.46 13.00 6.15
CA GLY A 148 1.72 12.63 5.50
C GLY A 148 2.20 11.23 5.89
N HIS A 149 1.97 10.80 7.14
CA HIS A 149 2.31 9.45 7.59
C HIS A 149 1.40 8.41 6.95
N VAL A 150 0.09 8.68 6.86
CA VAL A 150 -0.86 7.79 6.18
C VAL A 150 -0.50 7.67 4.71
N VAL A 151 -0.29 8.77 4.00
CA VAL A 151 0.09 8.78 2.57
C VAL A 151 1.36 7.98 2.32
N ASN A 152 2.41 8.19 3.12
CA ASN A 152 3.64 7.41 2.99
C ASN A 152 3.41 5.92 3.31
N SER A 153 2.59 5.58 4.31
CA SER A 153 2.30 4.17 4.61
C SER A 153 1.49 3.48 3.50
N ILE A 154 0.50 4.13 2.88
CA ILE A 154 -0.22 3.55 1.73
C ILE A 154 0.73 3.38 0.54
N ALA A 155 1.58 4.37 0.28
CA ALA A 155 2.60 4.27 -0.76
C ALA A 155 3.56 3.09 -0.52
N ALA A 156 4.01 2.88 0.73
CA ALA A 156 4.82 1.71 1.10
C ALA A 156 4.07 0.40 0.83
N LEU A 157 2.79 0.32 1.20
CA LEU A 157 1.96 -0.86 1.00
C LEU A 157 1.75 -1.17 -0.49
N ALA A 158 1.48 -0.15 -1.31
CA ALA A 158 1.35 -0.29 -2.76
C ALA A 158 2.64 -0.84 -3.40
N ILE A 159 3.81 -0.30 -3.02
CA ILE A 159 5.12 -0.82 -3.47
C ILE A 159 5.28 -2.30 -3.09
N LEU A 160 4.93 -2.67 -1.85
CA LEU A 160 5.08 -4.05 -1.40
C LEU A 160 4.15 -5.02 -2.13
N HIS A 161 2.94 -4.59 -2.48
CA HIS A 161 2.06 -5.37 -3.34
C HIS A 161 2.65 -5.62 -4.72
N GLU A 162 3.26 -4.59 -5.32
CA GLU A 162 3.95 -4.73 -6.61
C GLU A 162 5.15 -5.68 -6.53
N LEU A 163 5.94 -5.58 -5.45
CA LEU A 163 7.06 -6.48 -5.21
C LEU A 163 6.61 -7.93 -5.01
N VAL A 164 5.52 -8.15 -4.27
CA VAL A 164 4.92 -9.48 -4.09
C VAL A 164 4.41 -10.03 -5.42
N ASN A 165 3.69 -9.21 -6.20
CA ASN A 165 3.21 -9.61 -7.53
C ASN A 165 4.36 -9.92 -8.49
N THR A 166 5.47 -9.19 -8.40
CA THR A 166 6.67 -9.52 -9.17
C THR A 166 7.29 -10.83 -8.68
N ALA A 167 7.29 -11.07 -7.37
CA ALA A 167 7.87 -12.27 -6.76
C ALA A 167 7.05 -13.54 -6.96
N THR A 168 5.77 -13.47 -7.33
CA THR A 168 5.00 -14.67 -7.70
C THR A 168 5.50 -15.26 -9.01
N HIS A 169 6.03 -14.43 -9.92
CA HIS A 169 6.62 -14.87 -11.17
C HIS A 169 8.05 -15.39 -10.99
N ASP A 170 8.24 -16.69 -11.17
CA ASP A 170 9.50 -17.42 -10.94
C ASP A 170 10.71 -16.78 -11.65
N ASP A 171 10.53 -16.34 -12.89
CA ASP A 171 11.60 -15.77 -13.72
C ASP A 171 12.20 -14.50 -13.13
N PHE A 172 11.45 -13.78 -12.29
CA PHE A 172 11.87 -12.50 -11.73
C PHE A 172 12.50 -12.61 -10.33
N ARG A 173 12.21 -13.68 -9.56
CA ARG A 173 12.66 -13.83 -8.15
C ARG A 173 14.17 -13.60 -7.94
N PRO A 174 15.09 -14.14 -8.77
CA PRO A 174 16.54 -13.93 -8.58
C PRO A 174 16.97 -12.46 -8.72
N TYR A 175 16.17 -11.65 -9.40
CA TYR A 175 16.49 -10.27 -9.76
C TYR A 175 15.88 -9.24 -8.80
N ILE A 176 14.84 -9.62 -8.06
CA ILE A 176 14.07 -8.70 -7.20
C ILE A 176 14.96 -8.04 -6.14
N LEU A 177 15.83 -8.80 -5.47
CA LEU A 177 16.63 -8.26 -4.36
C LEU A 177 17.68 -7.23 -4.79
N ASN A 178 18.09 -7.20 -6.06
CA ASN A 178 19.13 -6.28 -6.50
C ASN A 178 18.52 -4.95 -6.93
N SER A 179 18.79 -3.88 -6.16
CA SER A 179 18.35 -2.51 -6.49
C SER A 179 18.68 -2.09 -7.92
N LYS A 180 19.77 -2.60 -8.53
CA LYS A 180 20.15 -2.32 -9.93
C LYS A 180 19.07 -2.64 -10.95
N ASN A 181 18.15 -3.53 -10.61
CA ASN A 181 17.06 -3.95 -11.50
C ASN A 181 15.81 -3.05 -11.41
N TRP A 182 15.83 -2.02 -10.57
CA TRP A 182 14.67 -1.17 -10.27
C TRP A 182 14.85 0.31 -10.67
N PHE A 183 15.91 0.66 -11.39
CA PHE A 183 16.33 2.05 -11.61
C PHE A 183 15.49 2.90 -12.57
N ASP A 184 14.45 2.36 -13.22
CA ASP A 184 13.60 3.15 -14.14
C ASP A 184 12.09 2.92 -13.99
N ASN A 185 11.66 2.01 -13.12
CA ASN A 185 10.25 1.70 -12.92
C ASN A 185 9.74 2.45 -11.70
N GLY A 186 9.75 3.78 -11.76
CA GLY A 186 8.92 4.54 -10.83
C GLY A 186 7.51 3.99 -10.93
N VAL A 187 7.02 3.33 -9.88
CA VAL A 187 5.66 2.81 -9.83
C VAL A 187 4.75 4.03 -10.00
N SER A 188 4.30 4.22 -11.24
CA SER A 188 3.34 5.25 -11.57
C SER A 188 2.05 4.79 -10.95
N MET A 189 1.73 5.30 -9.77
CA MET A 189 0.38 5.24 -9.22
C MET A 189 -0.62 5.70 -10.28
N ARG A 190 -1.31 4.75 -10.89
CA ARG A 190 -2.63 5.01 -11.50
C ARG A 190 -3.76 4.78 -10.48
N SER A 191 -3.47 4.22 -9.29
CA SER A 191 -4.49 3.59 -8.46
C SER A 191 -4.85 4.28 -7.15
N LEU A 192 -3.99 5.13 -6.56
CA LEU A 192 -4.21 5.65 -5.19
C LEU A 192 -5.43 6.58 -5.03
N GLY A 193 -6.29 6.72 -6.04
CA GLY A 193 -7.48 7.58 -6.07
C GLY A 193 -7.21 9.07 -5.85
N LEU A 194 -5.96 9.45 -5.53
CA LEU A 194 -5.45 10.80 -5.47
C LEU A 194 -5.60 11.47 -6.84
N GLN A 195 -5.30 10.73 -7.92
CA GLN A 195 -5.50 11.20 -9.30
C GLN A 195 -6.99 11.41 -9.64
N LYS A 196 -7.88 10.52 -9.17
CA LYS A 196 -9.33 10.68 -9.35
C LYS A 196 -9.88 11.84 -8.53
N SER A 197 -9.35 12.10 -7.34
CA SER A 197 -9.80 13.21 -6.48
C SER A 197 -9.39 14.58 -7.03
N HIS A 198 -8.18 14.70 -7.57
CA HIS A 198 -7.69 15.95 -8.16
C HIS A 198 -8.40 16.23 -9.50
N ASP A 199 -8.58 15.22 -10.37
CA ASP A 199 -9.41 15.34 -11.58
C ASP A 199 -10.89 15.62 -11.27
N PHE A 200 -11.43 15.11 -10.16
CA PHE A 200 -12.80 15.38 -9.72
C PHE A 200 -12.97 16.80 -9.15
N CYS A 201 -12.02 17.29 -8.35
CA CYS A 201 -12.00 18.68 -7.89
C CYS A 201 -11.88 19.66 -9.06
N ARG A 202 -11.09 19.33 -10.09
CA ARG A 202 -10.97 20.13 -11.33
C ARG A 202 -12.23 20.06 -12.20
N LYS A 203 -12.88 18.88 -12.30
CA LYS A 203 -14.12 18.69 -13.07
C LYS A 203 -15.36 19.28 -12.41
N LYS A 204 -15.35 19.62 -11.12
CA LYS A 204 -16.45 20.42 -10.54
C LYS A 204 -16.49 21.88 -10.98
N SER A 205 -15.47 22.35 -11.71
CA SER A 205 -15.57 23.60 -12.49
C SER A 205 -16.22 23.39 -13.87
N GLN A 206 -16.31 22.14 -14.38
CA GLN A 206 -16.95 21.80 -15.65
C GLN A 206 -17.42 20.32 -15.68
N VAL A 207 -18.72 20.12 -15.42
CA VAL A 207 -19.58 19.04 -15.95
C VAL A 207 -19.30 17.58 -15.50
N PHE A 208 -20.35 16.97 -14.92
CA PHE A 208 -20.51 15.53 -14.65
C PHE A 208 -20.32 14.67 -15.91
N GLU A 209 -19.62 13.53 -15.82
CA GLU A 209 -19.99 12.21 -16.38
C GLU A 209 -18.81 11.19 -16.38
N TYR A 210 -19.17 9.90 -16.27
CA TYR A 210 -18.41 8.64 -16.47
C TYR A 210 -17.40 8.19 -15.40
N ALA A 211 -17.30 6.92 -14.99
CA ALA A 211 -18.13 5.73 -15.21
C ALA A 211 -17.72 4.69 -14.14
N MET A 212 -18.72 4.12 -13.48
CA MET A 212 -18.62 2.98 -12.58
C MET A 212 -19.07 1.77 -13.41
N TRP A 213 -18.14 0.89 -13.79
CA TRP A 213 -18.46 -0.34 -14.53
C TRP A 213 -17.82 -1.53 -13.82
N PHE A 214 -18.63 -2.59 -13.69
CA PHE A 214 -18.48 -3.83 -12.90
C PHE A 214 -18.69 -3.60 -11.39
N THR A 215 -19.78 -4.04 -10.74
CA THR A 215 -20.62 -5.23 -10.91
C THR A 215 -22.02 -4.97 -10.36
N LEU A 216 -23.07 -5.07 -11.19
CA LEU A 216 -24.47 -5.23 -10.75
C LEU A 216 -25.31 -5.85 -11.88
N SER A 217 -24.76 -6.79 -12.65
CA SER A 217 -25.46 -7.45 -13.76
C SER A 217 -26.24 -8.71 -13.36
N GLU A 218 -26.43 -9.02 -12.08
CA GLU A 218 -27.07 -10.30 -11.69
C GLU A 218 -28.24 -10.21 -10.70
N LEU A 219 -28.75 -9.01 -10.36
CA LEU A 219 -29.89 -8.94 -9.43
C LEU A 219 -30.91 -7.88 -9.83
N THR A 220 -31.69 -8.16 -10.89
CA THR A 220 -33.11 -7.77 -10.92
C THR A 220 -33.89 -8.71 -11.86
N PRO A 221 -34.97 -9.35 -11.39
CA PRO A 221 -35.86 -10.15 -12.24
C PRO A 221 -36.67 -9.25 -13.18
N THR A 222 -36.81 -9.68 -14.42
CA THR A 222 -37.64 -9.04 -15.44
C THR A 222 -39.11 -9.05 -15.03
N LEU A 223 -39.70 -7.88 -14.81
CA LEU A 223 -41.15 -7.69 -14.78
C LEU A 223 -41.64 -7.43 -16.23
N PRO A 224 -42.76 -8.03 -16.66
CA PRO A 224 -43.27 -7.87 -18.01
C PRO A 224 -43.88 -6.48 -18.23
N GLU A 225 -43.70 -5.94 -19.44
CA GLU A 225 -44.25 -4.67 -19.88
C GLU A 225 -45.78 -4.64 -19.81
N PRO A 226 -46.41 -3.52 -19.41
CA PRO A 226 -47.84 -3.34 -19.56
C PRO A 226 -48.18 -3.06 -21.03
N SER A 227 -48.95 -3.96 -21.63
CA SER A 227 -49.62 -3.74 -22.91
C SER A 227 -50.57 -2.55 -22.79
N GLY A 228 -50.30 -1.48 -23.54
CA GLY A 228 -51.23 -0.36 -23.67
C GLY A 228 -52.32 -0.65 -24.69
N HIS A 229 -53.56 -0.76 -24.23
CA HIS A 229 -54.79 -0.22 -24.84
C HIS A 229 -55.90 -0.19 -23.81
#